data_AF-A0A969LB87-F1
#
_entry.id   AF-A0A969LB87-F1
#
_cell.length_a   1.000
_cell.length_b   1.000
_cell.length_c   1.000
_cell.angle_alpha   90.00
_cell.angle_beta   90.00
_cell.angle_gamma   90.00
#
_symmetry.space_group_name_H-M   'P 1'
#
loop_
_entity.id
_entity.type
_entity.pdbx_description
1 polymer ?
#
loop_
_entity_poly.entity_id
_entity_poly.type
_entity_poly.pdbx_seq_one_letter_code
_entity_poly.pdbx_strand_id
1 'polypeptide(L)'
;MAFESMPDLEGQFYRAFDSIDVLPQIFAQDYMTLMNQQAFVEAQSLLVSIAYWQYASLQQAGRIRSGDRTSDDPLDRVPITTARYDPDLGLVLYEAKDDTA
;
A
#
# COMPACT_ATOMS: atom_id res chain seq x y z
N MET A 1 -2.67 -31.03 28.38
CA MET A 1 -2.07 -29.67 28.34
C MET A 1 -2.72 -28.95 27.19
N ALA A 2 -3.62 -28.02 27.49
CA ALA A 2 -4.39 -27.27 26.50
C ALA A 2 -3.53 -26.10 25.99
N PHE A 3 -3.48 -25.94 24.67
CA PHE A 3 -2.92 -24.77 24.00
C PHE A 3 -3.82 -23.59 24.35
N GLU A 4 -3.36 -22.66 25.20
CA GLU A 4 -4.04 -21.39 25.43
C GLU A 4 -3.90 -20.54 24.17
N SER A 5 -4.88 -20.63 23.28
CA SER A 5 -5.02 -19.72 22.14
C SER A 5 -5.25 -18.31 22.70
N MET A 6 -4.20 -17.50 22.73
CA MET A 6 -4.29 -16.06 23.03
C MET A 6 -5.21 -15.41 21.98
N PRO A 7 -6.43 -14.94 22.36
CA PRO A 7 -7.39 -14.34 21.43
C PRO A 7 -6.84 -13.08 20.72
N ASP A 8 -5.82 -12.46 21.33
CA ASP A 8 -5.21 -11.23 20.86
C ASP A 8 -4.29 -11.45 19.64
N LEU A 9 -3.79 -12.67 19.45
CA LEU A 9 -2.97 -13.02 18.30
C LEU A 9 -3.86 -13.23 17.05
N GLU A 10 -4.99 -13.89 17.22
CA GLU A 10 -5.96 -14.18 16.14
C GLU A 10 -6.54 -12.87 15.55
N GLY A 11 -6.86 -11.89 16.40
CA GLY A 11 -7.32 -10.57 15.97
C GLY A 11 -6.24 -9.68 15.32
N GLN A 12 -4.96 -9.95 15.55
CA GLN A 12 -3.84 -9.30 14.86
C GLN A 12 -3.55 -9.98 13.51
N PHE A 13 -3.67 -11.30 13.44
CA PHE A 13 -3.63 -12.06 12.19
C PHE A 13 -4.75 -11.61 11.23
N TYR A 14 -6.02 -11.56 11.70
CA TYR A 14 -7.14 -11.13 10.86
C TYR A 14 -7.01 -9.69 10.33
N ARG A 15 -6.39 -8.78 11.09
CA ARG A 15 -6.10 -7.40 10.65
C ARG A 15 -4.94 -7.31 9.65
N ALA A 16 -3.98 -8.24 9.71
CA ALA A 16 -2.91 -8.34 8.73
C ALA A 16 -3.41 -8.89 7.37
N PHE A 17 -4.54 -9.60 7.35
CA PHE A 17 -5.17 -10.10 6.13
C PHE A 17 -6.10 -9.10 5.42
N ASP A 18 -6.43 -7.96 6.04
CA ASP A 18 -7.19 -6.87 5.41
C ASP A 18 -6.23 -5.81 4.84
N SER A 19 -5.30 -6.30 4.00
CA SER A 19 -4.33 -5.46 3.32
C SER A 19 -4.86 -5.00 1.97
N ILE A 20 -4.56 -3.75 1.63
CA ILE A 20 -4.83 -3.13 0.34
C ILE A 20 -3.48 -2.91 -0.32
N ASP A 21 -3.37 -3.38 -1.55
CA ASP A 21 -2.20 -3.10 -2.38
C ASP A 21 -2.30 -1.69 -2.96
N VAL A 22 -1.27 -0.89 -2.68
CA VAL A 22 -1.14 0.48 -3.17
C VAL A 22 0.16 0.64 -3.94
N LEU A 23 0.14 1.47 -4.98
CA LEU A 23 1.33 1.81 -5.75
C LEU A 23 1.94 3.11 -5.20
N PRO A 24 3.17 3.08 -4.67
CA PRO A 24 3.93 4.30 -4.42
C PRO A 24 4.13 5.08 -5.73
N GLN A 25 3.90 6.40 -5.70
CA GLN A 25 4.00 7.25 -6.88
C GLN A 25 5.37 7.16 -7.57
N ILE A 26 6.44 6.92 -6.81
CA ILE A 26 7.80 6.77 -7.34
C ILE A 26 7.92 5.60 -8.34
N PHE A 27 7.05 4.58 -8.23
CA PHE A 27 7.06 3.40 -9.10
C PHE A 27 6.06 3.49 -10.26
N ALA A 28 5.32 4.59 -10.40
CA ALA A 28 4.27 4.72 -11.40
C ALA A 28 4.78 4.54 -12.84
N GLN A 29 5.95 5.10 -13.16
CA GLN A 29 6.53 4.98 -14.50
C GLN A 29 6.97 3.55 -14.81
N ASP A 30 7.61 2.88 -13.85
CA ASP A 30 8.07 1.50 -14.02
C ASP A 30 6.89 0.53 -14.12
N TYR A 31 5.86 0.76 -13.31
CA TYR A 31 4.60 0.01 -13.37
C TYR A 31 3.96 0.10 -14.76
N MET A 32 3.86 1.30 -15.32
CA MET A 32 3.34 1.49 -16.69
C MET A 32 4.19 0.79 -17.74
N THR A 33 5.51 0.90 -17.64
CA THR A 33 6.43 0.22 -18.54
C THR A 33 6.21 -1.30 -18.52
N LEU A 34 6.12 -1.89 -17.33
CA LEU A 34 5.91 -3.33 -17.16
C LEU A 34 4.52 -3.77 -17.64
N MET A 35 3.47 -2.97 -17.39
CA MET A 35 2.13 -3.22 -17.90
C MET A 35 2.08 -3.22 -19.43
N ASN A 36 2.76 -2.27 -20.07
CA ASN A 36 2.87 -2.20 -21.53
C ASN A 36 3.65 -3.39 -22.12
N GLN A 37 4.60 -3.93 -21.36
CA GLN A 37 5.39 -5.12 -21.72
C GLN A 37 4.67 -6.44 -21.41
N GLN A 38 3.44 -6.39 -20.86
CA GLN A 38 2.69 -7.56 -20.40
C GLN A 38 3.42 -8.34 -19.28
N ALA A 39 4.35 -7.69 -18.58
CA ALA A 39 5.11 -8.21 -17.45
C ALA A 39 4.31 -8.02 -16.15
N PHE A 40 3.16 -8.69 -16.05
CA PHE A 40 2.17 -8.45 -15.00
C PHE A 40 2.64 -8.85 -13.61
N VAL A 41 3.50 -9.87 -13.50
CA VAL A 41 4.01 -10.35 -12.21
C VAL A 41 4.99 -9.33 -11.65
N GLU A 42 5.89 -8.83 -12.49
CA GLU A 42 6.86 -7.79 -12.18
C GLU A 42 6.14 -6.48 -11.82
N ALA A 43 5.10 -6.10 -12.57
CA ALA A 43 4.31 -4.92 -12.25
C ALA A 43 3.65 -5.03 -10.87
N GLN A 44 3.10 -6.20 -10.51
CA GLN A 44 2.52 -6.41 -9.18
C GLN A 44 3.55 -6.36 -8.05
N SER A 45 4.82 -6.71 -8.32
CA SER A 45 5.88 -6.61 -7.30
C SER A 45 6.21 -5.17 -6.87
N LEU A 46 5.76 -4.17 -7.63
CA LEU A 46 5.90 -2.75 -7.30
C LEU A 46 4.80 -2.26 -6.35
N LEU A 47 3.75 -3.05 -6.14
CA LEU A 47 2.70 -2.72 -5.19
C LEU A 47 3.14 -3.05 -3.78
N VAL A 48 2.71 -2.22 -2.83
CA VAL A 48 3.01 -2.37 -1.41
C VAL A 48 1.70 -2.63 -0.69
N SER A 49 1.62 -3.76 -0.01
CA SER A 49 0.46 -4.12 0.82
C SER A 49 0.48 -3.31 2.11
N ILE A 50 -0.58 -2.53 2.35
CA ILE A 50 -0.78 -1.76 3.59
C ILE A 50 -2.08 -2.16 4.26
N ALA A 51 -2.18 -2.08 5.57
CA ALA A 51 -3.42 -2.36 6.28
C ALA A 51 -4.51 -1.33 5.94
N TYR A 52 -5.78 -1.74 5.97
CA TYR A 52 -6.92 -0.87 5.68
C TYR A 52 -6.91 0.48 6.43
N TRP A 53 -6.52 0.49 7.71
CA TRP A 53 -6.45 1.72 8.50
C TRP A 53 -5.38 2.70 7.98
N GLN A 54 -4.29 2.20 7.41
CA GLN A 54 -3.23 2.99 6.78
C GLN A 54 -3.76 3.63 5.50
N TYR A 55 -4.47 2.84 4.68
CA TYR A 55 -5.15 3.32 3.49
C TYR A 55 -6.17 4.43 3.82
N ALA A 56 -7.02 4.20 4.82
CA ALA A 56 -8.02 5.17 5.27
C ALA A 56 -7.36 6.46 5.78
N SER A 57 -6.25 6.35 6.51
CA SER A 57 -5.47 7.51 6.96
C SER A 57 -4.90 8.32 5.80
N LEU A 58 -4.32 7.65 4.79
CA LEU A 58 -3.82 8.31 3.58
C LEU A 58 -4.95 8.99 2.80
N GLN A 59 -6.13 8.37 2.74
CA GLN A 59 -7.31 8.93 2.05
C GLN A 59 -7.80 10.20 2.75
N GLN A 60 -7.90 10.18 4.08
CA GLN A 60 -8.25 11.38 4.86
C GLN A 60 -7.22 12.49 4.71
N ALA A 61 -5.94 12.14 4.56
CA ALA A 61 -4.85 13.09 4.33
C ALA A 61 -4.74 13.57 2.86
N GLY A 62 -5.57 13.05 1.93
CA GLY A 62 -5.47 13.37 0.51
C GLY A 62 -4.18 12.87 -0.18
N ARG A 63 -3.49 11.90 0.42
CA ARG A 63 -2.20 11.33 -0.05
C ARG A 63 -2.37 10.03 -0.82
N ILE A 64 -3.59 9.66 -1.15
CA ILE A 64 -3.88 8.48 -1.98
C ILE A 64 -5.05 8.78 -2.92
N ARG A 65 -4.91 8.34 -4.16
CA ARG A 65 -5.98 8.28 -5.14
C ARG A 65 -6.51 6.85 -5.16
N SER A 66 -7.82 6.68 -5.04
CA SER A 66 -8.47 5.37 -5.17
C SER A 66 -8.35 4.84 -6.60
N GLY A 67 -8.13 3.54 -6.75
CA GLY A 67 -8.15 2.88 -8.06
C GLY A 67 -9.56 2.61 -8.58
N ASP A 68 -9.72 2.56 -9.90
CA ASP A 68 -10.90 2.07 -10.61
C ASP A 68 -10.51 0.87 -11.48
N ARG A 69 -10.83 -0.34 -11.01
CA ARG A 69 -10.50 -1.60 -11.70
C ARG A 69 -11.08 -1.71 -13.11
N THR A 70 -12.05 -0.87 -13.47
CA THR A 70 -12.69 -0.85 -14.79
C THR A 70 -12.06 0.14 -15.76
N SER A 71 -11.11 0.97 -15.31
CA SER A 71 -10.42 1.94 -16.18
C SER A 71 -9.63 1.25 -17.30
N ASP A 72 -9.51 1.91 -18.44
CA ASP A 72 -8.64 1.48 -19.54
C ASP A 72 -7.15 1.70 -19.22
N ASP A 73 -6.83 2.72 -18.42
CA ASP A 73 -5.46 3.04 -18.01
C ASP A 73 -5.02 2.13 -16.83
N PRO A 74 -3.91 1.36 -16.97
CA PRO A 74 -3.39 0.53 -15.89
C PRO A 74 -3.09 1.29 -14.59
N LEU A 75 -2.62 2.54 -14.66
CA LEU A 75 -2.36 3.33 -13.45
C LEU A 75 -3.65 3.64 -12.71
N ASP A 76 -4.72 3.92 -13.44
CA ASP A 76 -5.99 4.25 -12.82
C ASP A 76 -6.63 3.06 -12.09
N ARG A 77 -6.29 1.82 -12.47
CA ARG A 77 -6.82 0.59 -11.86
C ARG A 77 -6.38 0.32 -10.44
N VAL A 78 -5.21 0.83 -10.05
CA VAL A 78 -4.65 0.60 -8.72
C VAL A 78 -4.71 1.88 -7.89
N PRO A 79 -4.83 1.80 -6.56
CA PRO A 79 -4.65 2.97 -5.72
C PRO A 79 -3.21 3.47 -5.82
N ILE A 80 -3.01 4.78 -5.92
CA ILE A 80 -1.68 5.40 -6.01
C ILE A 80 -1.50 6.36 -4.84
N THR A 81 -0.41 6.20 -4.09
CA THR A 81 -0.09 7.07 -2.96
C THR A 81 1.10 7.96 -3.24
N THR A 82 1.02 9.21 -2.80
CA THR A 82 2.13 10.18 -2.80
C THR A 82 2.97 10.09 -1.53
N ALA A 83 2.66 9.16 -0.62
CA ALA A 83 3.48 8.91 0.55
C ALA A 83 4.89 8.45 0.16
N ARG A 84 5.88 8.92 0.90
CA ARG A 84 7.28 8.53 0.67
C ARG A 84 7.40 7.03 0.87
N TYR A 85 8.01 6.36 -0.10
CA TYR A 85 8.44 4.99 0.04
C TYR A 85 9.93 4.97 0.35
N ASP A 86 10.30 4.13 1.31
CA ASP A 86 11.67 3.88 1.72
C ASP A 86 11.94 2.37 1.58
N PRO A 87 13.02 1.93 0.92
CA PRO A 87 13.26 0.49 0.72
C PRO A 87 13.46 -0.30 2.02
N ASP A 88 13.98 0.35 3.06
CA ASP A 88 14.27 -0.30 4.34
C ASP A 88 13.07 -0.23 5.30
N LEU A 89 12.28 0.86 5.23
CA LEU A 89 11.16 1.10 6.13
C LEU A 89 9.77 0.85 5.51
N GLY A 90 9.68 0.70 4.20
CA GLY A 90 8.43 0.60 3.45
C GLY A 90 7.73 1.96 3.27
N LEU A 91 6.40 1.94 3.22
CA LEU A 91 5.61 3.15 3.04
C LEU A 91 5.58 4.00 4.33
N VAL A 92 6.10 5.22 4.26
CA VAL A 92 6.19 6.14 5.41
C VAL A 92 4.90 6.93 5.55
N LEU A 93 4.11 6.58 6.57
CA LEU A 93 2.79 7.19 6.83
C LEU A 93 2.89 8.48 7.65
N TYR A 94 3.78 8.48 8.64
CA TYR A 94 4.02 9.61 9.53
C TYR A 94 5.41 10.15 9.24
N GLU A 95 5.47 11.34 8.68
CA GLU A 95 6.70 12.11 8.71
C GLU A 95 6.84 12.60 10.16
N ALA A 96 7.92 12.20 10.83
CA ALA A 96 8.23 12.78 12.13
C ALA A 96 8.24 14.29 11.93
N LYS A 97 7.36 15.01 12.65
CA LYS A 97 7.50 16.46 12.72
C LYS A 97 8.89 16.69 13.28
N ASP A 98 9.75 17.32 12.49
CA ASP A 98 10.95 17.93 13.05
C ASP A 98 10.45 18.91 14.12
N ASP A 99 10.60 18.51 15.39
CA ASP A 99 10.43 19.36 16.56
C ASP A 99 11.50 20.45 16.44
N THR A 100 11.19 21.46 15.63
CA THR A 100 11.97 22.68 15.53
C THR A 100 11.43 23.63 16.58
N ALA A 101 12.08 23.54 17.75
CA ALA A 101 12.31 24.57 18.77
C ALA A 101 11.09 25.25 19.44
#